data_AF-A0AAT9GAA1-F1
#
_entry.id   AF-A0AAT9GAA1-F1
#
_cell.length_a   1.000
_cell.length_b   1.000
_cell.length_c   1.000
_cell.angle_alpha   90.00
_cell.angle_beta   90.00
_cell.angle_gamma   90.00
#
_symmetry.space_group_name_H-M   'P 1'
#
loop_
_entity.id
_entity.type
_entity.pdbx_description
1 polymer ?
#
loop_
_entity_poly.entity_id
_entity_poly.type
_entity_poly.pdbx_seq_one_letter_code
_entity_poly.pdbx_strand_id
1 'polypeptide(L)'
;MSKEVTANNYETTPTSSASDWLANMPEEIRKAESLGKFKDVSSLAHSYLEAEKSLNQRVAVPKDDSSDEEWHKFYCRLGLPEDKRYTDKRSKEDEEYLTRYEDMFYQSGLSKRQGEKLLNSLYGFSQDLQKQQQNAIEQTRHSHIGWLKNTYGEGFDSKMTVMQAALSKFGTKELAELIEDSNYSPALVDLLVRVGETLKSDSLVTGKELPAINSREAALSEIEKLDSDPEFVVKLRTKDHTGHDQAVKRMQQLYKIAYDKER
;
A
#
# COMPACT_ATOMS: atom_id res chain seq x y z
N MET A 1 -8.98 -79.86 45.41
CA MET A 1 -7.73 -80.08 46.17
C MET A 1 -7.14 -78.73 46.47
N SER A 2 -7.28 -78.27 47.71
CA SER A 2 -6.55 -77.16 48.29
C SER A 2 -5.05 -77.47 48.34
N LYS A 3 -4.21 -76.45 48.20
CA LYS A 3 -2.88 -76.24 48.81
C LYS A 3 -2.45 -74.83 48.43
N GLU A 4 -2.63 -73.89 49.35
CA GLU A 4 -1.70 -73.48 50.41
C GLU A 4 -0.79 -72.33 49.96
N VAL A 5 -1.10 -71.20 50.59
CA VAL A 5 -0.36 -69.96 50.74
C VAL A 5 1.11 -70.22 51.07
N THR A 6 2.01 -69.49 50.41
CA THR A 6 3.24 -69.03 51.07
C THR A 6 3.40 -67.56 50.75
N ALA A 7 3.09 -66.73 51.75
CA ALA A 7 3.40 -65.32 51.77
C ALA A 7 4.92 -65.14 51.79
N ASN A 8 5.43 -64.13 51.08
CA ASN A 8 6.70 -63.52 51.47
C ASN A 8 6.75 -62.05 51.04
N ASN A 9 6.77 -61.21 52.08
CA ASN A 9 7.30 -59.86 52.22
C ASN A 9 6.93 -58.77 51.21
N TYR A 10 6.00 -57.94 51.65
CA TYR A 10 6.01 -56.51 51.40
C TYR A 10 7.11 -55.82 52.23
N GLU A 11 7.83 -54.93 51.54
CA GLU A 11 8.45 -53.67 52.00
C GLU A 11 9.56 -53.68 53.06
N THR A 12 10.72 -53.18 52.65
CA THR A 12 11.23 -51.89 53.15
C THR A 12 12.34 -51.39 52.21
N THR A 13 12.00 -50.49 51.28
CA THR A 13 13.00 -49.55 50.76
C THR A 13 13.45 -48.69 51.94
N PRO A 14 14.77 -48.49 52.16
CA PRO A 14 15.21 -47.55 53.17
C PRO A 14 14.80 -46.15 52.69
N THR A 15 13.82 -45.55 53.36
CA THR A 15 13.56 -44.11 53.31
C THR A 15 14.79 -43.43 53.92
N SER A 16 15.81 -43.21 53.09
CA SER A 16 16.95 -42.37 53.44
C SER A 16 16.43 -40.95 53.57
N SER A 17 16.59 -40.39 54.77
CA SER A 17 16.10 -39.06 55.15
C SER A 17 16.71 -38.01 54.23
N ALA A 18 15.99 -36.91 53.98
CA ALA A 18 16.41 -35.84 53.09
C ALA A 18 17.78 -35.18 53.41
N SER A 19 18.37 -35.52 54.57
CA SER A 19 19.66 -35.03 55.06
C SER A 19 20.79 -36.08 55.01
N ASP A 20 20.48 -37.38 54.87
CA ASP A 20 21.47 -38.46 55.01
C ASP A 20 22.39 -38.57 53.78
N TRP A 21 21.87 -38.25 52.60
CA TRP A 21 22.68 -38.28 51.37
C TRP A 21 23.75 -37.18 51.37
N LEU A 22 23.45 -36.01 51.94
CA LEU A 22 24.40 -34.90 52.05
C LEU A 22 25.41 -35.14 53.18
N ALA A 23 25.02 -35.84 54.26
CA ALA A 23 25.90 -36.15 55.38
C ALA A 23 27.12 -37.01 54.99
N ASN A 24 26.99 -37.85 53.95
CA ASN A 24 28.05 -38.71 53.43
C ASN A 24 28.97 -38.02 52.39
N MET A 25 28.77 -36.72 52.13
CA MET A 25 29.58 -35.95 51.18
C MET A 25 30.79 -35.27 51.86
N PRO A 26 31.89 -35.00 51.12
CA PRO A 26 33.00 -34.19 51.60
C PRO A 26 32.55 -32.85 52.20
N GLU A 27 33.29 -32.34 53.18
CA GLU A 27 32.93 -31.12 53.92
C GLU A 27 32.73 -29.90 53.01
N GLU A 28 33.49 -29.82 51.92
CA GLU A 28 33.36 -28.78 50.89
C GLU A 28 31.98 -28.78 50.22
N ILE A 29 31.45 -29.97 49.92
CA ILE A 29 30.14 -30.16 49.30
C ILE A 29 29.02 -29.90 50.32
N ARG A 30 29.20 -30.33 51.58
CA ARG A 30 28.23 -30.07 52.67
C ARG A 30 28.05 -28.59 52.98
N LYS A 31 29.09 -27.77 52.78
CA LYS A 31 29.05 -26.31 52.98
C LYS A 31 28.38 -25.55 51.83
N ALA A 32 28.13 -26.20 50.69
CA ALA A 32 27.46 -25.56 49.57
C ALA A 32 25.97 -25.37 49.89
N GLU A 33 25.58 -24.14 50.23
CA GLU A 33 24.20 -23.73 50.51
C GLU A 33 23.24 -24.12 49.37
N SER A 34 23.73 -24.09 48.14
CA SER A 34 22.98 -24.50 46.94
C SER A 34 22.54 -25.96 46.94
N LEU A 35 23.13 -26.84 47.77
CA LEU A 35 22.78 -28.26 47.84
C LEU A 35 21.74 -28.57 48.93
N GLY A 36 21.56 -27.68 49.91
CA GLY A 36 20.56 -27.82 50.97
C GLY A 36 19.10 -27.76 50.48
N LYS A 37 18.89 -27.35 49.21
CA LYS A 37 17.56 -27.30 48.56
C LYS A 37 17.13 -28.64 47.96
N PHE A 38 18.03 -29.62 47.83
CA PHE A 38 17.74 -30.92 47.22
C PHE A 38 17.45 -31.97 48.30
N LYS A 39 16.39 -32.76 48.09
CA LYS A 39 15.94 -33.78 49.05
C LYS A 39 16.74 -35.07 48.93
N ASP A 40 17.32 -35.34 47.76
CA ASP A 40 18.02 -36.58 47.45
C ASP A 40 18.94 -36.39 46.21
N VAL A 41 19.74 -37.41 45.91
CA VAL A 41 20.62 -37.42 44.72
C VAL A 41 19.82 -37.37 43.42
N SER A 42 18.61 -37.93 43.40
CA SER A 42 17.73 -37.94 42.22
C SER A 42 17.27 -36.53 41.83
N SER A 43 16.82 -35.73 42.80
CA SER A 43 16.43 -34.33 42.61
C SER A 43 17.61 -33.43 42.22
N LEU A 44 18.81 -33.71 42.73
CA LEU A 44 20.04 -33.07 42.25
C LEU A 44 20.34 -33.43 40.78
N ALA A 45 20.28 -34.72 40.42
CA ALA A 45 20.53 -35.17 39.05
C ALA A 45 19.50 -34.57 38.07
N HIS A 46 18.22 -34.51 38.44
CA HIS A 46 17.19 -33.82 37.66
C HIS A 46 17.50 -32.32 37.50
N SER A 47 17.89 -31.64 38.57
CA SER A 47 18.27 -30.22 38.49
C SER A 47 19.52 -29.99 37.65
N TYR A 48 20.49 -30.91 37.67
CA TYR A 48 21.65 -30.86 36.79
C TYR A 48 21.26 -31.05 35.33
N LEU A 49 20.40 -32.02 35.01
CA LEU A 49 19.91 -32.23 33.64
C LEU A 49 19.10 -31.03 33.13
N GLU A 50 18.31 -30.38 33.99
CA GLU A 50 17.64 -29.11 33.66
C GLU A 50 18.63 -27.96 33.48
N ALA A 51 19.66 -27.87 34.32
CA ALA A 51 20.72 -26.87 34.20
C ALA A 51 21.56 -27.08 32.94
N GLU A 52 21.86 -28.32 32.55
CA GLU A 52 22.56 -28.69 31.32
C GLU A 52 21.70 -28.33 30.10
N LYS A 53 20.40 -28.64 30.12
CA LYS A 53 19.44 -28.19 29.09
C LYS A 53 19.41 -26.66 28.99
N SER A 54 19.36 -25.96 30.12
CA SER A 54 19.35 -24.49 30.16
C SER A 54 20.68 -23.90 29.67
N LEU A 55 21.81 -24.50 30.02
CA LEU A 55 23.15 -24.11 29.56
C LEU A 55 23.27 -24.29 28.05
N ASN A 56 22.74 -25.38 27.50
CA ASN A 56 22.69 -25.66 26.06
C ASN A 56 21.75 -24.71 25.30
N GLN A 57 20.83 -24.03 25.99
CA GLN A 57 19.98 -22.97 25.44
C GLN A 57 20.62 -21.59 25.50
N ARG A 58 21.76 -21.40 26.21
CA ARG A 58 22.44 -20.11 26.26
C ARG A 58 23.07 -19.83 24.91
N VAL A 59 22.78 -18.63 24.39
CA VAL A 59 23.42 -18.13 23.19
C VAL A 59 24.65 -17.33 23.60
N ALA A 60 25.81 -17.67 23.05
CA ALA A 60 26.99 -16.82 23.19
C ALA A 60 26.70 -15.49 22.48
N VAL A 61 26.80 -14.38 23.20
CA VAL A 61 26.61 -13.04 22.64
C VAL A 61 27.89 -12.66 21.90
N PRO A 62 27.83 -12.43 20.57
CA PRO A 62 28.99 -11.97 19.81
C PRO A 62 29.48 -10.61 20.31
N LYS A 63 30.75 -10.30 20.05
CA LYS A 63 31.35 -8.98 20.30
C LYS A 63 31.36 -8.17 19.02
N ASP A 64 31.68 -6.88 19.12
CA ASP A 64 31.73 -5.99 17.96
C ASP A 64 32.78 -6.44 16.91
N ASP A 65 33.83 -7.15 17.33
CA ASP A 65 34.89 -7.72 16.48
C ASP A 65 34.64 -9.19 16.10
N SER A 66 33.50 -9.77 16.50
CA SER A 66 33.11 -11.12 16.09
C SER A 66 32.88 -11.21 14.58
N SER A 67 33.10 -12.40 14.04
CA SER A 67 32.86 -12.67 12.61
C SER A 67 31.36 -12.67 12.26
N ASP A 68 31.04 -12.43 10.99
CA ASP A 68 29.67 -12.49 10.47
C ASP A 68 29.00 -13.86 10.74
N GLU A 69 29.78 -14.94 10.74
CA GLU A 69 29.29 -16.29 11.03
C GLU A 69 28.85 -16.46 12.50
N GLU A 70 29.54 -15.82 13.43
CA GLU A 70 29.17 -15.80 14.85
C GLU A 70 27.90 -14.98 15.07
N TRP A 71 27.81 -13.82 14.42
CA TRP A 71 26.59 -13.00 14.40
C TRP A 71 25.41 -13.73 13.78
N HIS A 72 25.61 -14.42 12.65
CA HIS A 72 24.56 -15.19 12.00
C HIS A 72 24.02 -16.30 12.90
N LYS A 73 24.91 -17.08 13.55
CA LYS A 73 24.50 -18.12 14.52
C LYS A 73 23.69 -17.52 15.67
N PHE A 74 24.09 -16.35 16.17
CA PHE A 74 23.36 -15.64 17.20
C PHE A 74 21.96 -15.22 16.71
N TYR A 75 21.84 -14.62 15.52
CA TYR A 75 20.56 -14.22 14.94
C TYR A 75 19.63 -15.41 14.67
N CYS A 76 20.14 -16.54 14.18
CA CYS A 76 19.36 -17.77 14.03
C CYS A 76 18.71 -18.20 15.35
N ARG A 77 19.45 -18.11 16.47
CA ARG A 77 18.90 -18.41 17.80
C ARG A 77 17.88 -17.39 18.29
N LEU A 78 17.97 -16.14 17.83
CA LEU A 78 16.98 -15.09 18.11
C LEU A 78 15.73 -15.16 17.22
N GLY A 79 15.66 -16.10 16.28
CA GLY A 79 14.50 -16.31 15.42
C GLY A 79 14.57 -15.60 14.07
N LEU A 80 15.77 -15.44 13.52
CA LEU A 80 15.99 -15.10 12.11
C LEU A 80 15.25 -16.15 11.22
N PRO A 81 14.40 -15.72 10.27
CA PRO A 81 13.68 -16.65 9.40
C PRO A 81 14.64 -17.34 8.41
N GLU A 82 14.56 -18.67 8.29
CA GLU A 82 15.40 -19.46 7.40
C GLU A 82 15.14 -19.16 5.91
N ASP A 83 13.88 -18.86 5.57
CA ASP A 83 13.42 -18.57 4.21
C ASP A 83 13.50 -17.07 3.85
N LYS A 84 14.06 -16.26 4.75
CA LYS A 84 14.11 -14.79 4.68
C LYS A 84 12.73 -14.11 4.67
N ARG A 85 11.64 -14.83 4.95
CA ARG A 85 10.28 -14.25 4.90
C ARG A 85 9.84 -13.72 6.26
N TYR A 86 9.39 -12.49 6.27
CA TYR A 86 8.94 -11.79 7.47
C TYR A 86 7.43 -11.59 7.53
N THR A 87 6.72 -11.75 6.41
CA THR A 87 5.26 -11.70 6.37
C THR A 87 4.70 -12.70 5.36
N ASP A 88 3.53 -13.26 5.68
CA ASP A 88 2.76 -14.09 4.76
C ASP A 88 1.78 -13.25 3.91
N LYS A 89 1.54 -11.99 4.31
CA LYS A 89 0.67 -11.04 3.60
C LYS A 89 1.43 -10.39 2.46
N ARG A 90 1.12 -10.79 1.23
CA ARG A 90 1.83 -10.40 0.01
C ARG A 90 0.86 -10.29 -1.15
N SER A 91 0.99 -9.20 -1.92
CA SER A 91 0.36 -9.02 -3.21
C SER A 91 1.43 -9.05 -4.31
N LYS A 92 1.04 -9.12 -5.60
CA LYS A 92 2.03 -9.07 -6.69
C LYS A 92 2.68 -7.69 -6.79
N GLU A 93 1.94 -6.66 -6.43
CA GLU A 93 2.32 -5.26 -6.45
C GLU A 93 3.35 -4.95 -5.35
N ASP A 94 3.29 -5.66 -4.22
CA ASP A 94 4.21 -5.50 -3.09
C ASP A 94 5.48 -6.37 -3.21
N GLU A 95 5.57 -7.26 -4.20
CA GLU A 95 6.61 -8.30 -4.31
C GLU A 95 8.03 -7.71 -4.30
N GLU A 96 8.27 -6.68 -5.12
CA GLU A 96 9.58 -6.03 -5.24
C GLU A 96 9.93 -5.27 -3.96
N TYR A 97 8.96 -4.56 -3.39
CA TYR A 97 9.11 -3.82 -2.14
C TYR A 97 9.46 -4.77 -1.00
N LEU A 98 8.64 -5.80 -0.79
CA LEU A 98 8.84 -6.81 0.26
C LEU A 98 10.21 -7.47 0.13
N THR A 99 10.58 -7.91 -1.08
CA THR A 99 11.86 -8.59 -1.30
C THR A 99 13.05 -7.72 -0.88
N ARG A 100 13.02 -6.41 -1.18
CA ARG A 100 14.07 -5.47 -0.78
C ARG A 100 14.19 -5.35 0.74
N TYR A 101 13.07 -5.15 1.45
CA TYR A 101 13.09 -4.98 2.90
C TYR A 101 13.40 -6.28 3.63
N GLU A 102 12.87 -7.39 3.17
CA GLU A 102 13.11 -8.71 3.75
C GLU A 102 14.58 -9.13 3.64
N ASP A 103 15.25 -8.83 2.52
CA ASP A 103 16.69 -9.09 2.39
C ASP A 103 17.51 -8.19 3.34
N MET A 104 17.16 -6.91 3.45
CA MET A 104 17.79 -5.98 4.41
C MET A 104 17.58 -6.44 5.86
N PHE A 105 16.36 -6.87 6.21
CA PHE A 105 16.03 -7.36 7.55
C PHE A 105 16.77 -8.66 7.88
N TYR A 106 16.88 -9.56 6.91
CA TYR A 106 17.63 -10.80 7.05
C TYR A 106 19.12 -10.52 7.29
N GLN A 107 19.74 -9.67 6.47
CA GLN A 107 21.14 -9.26 6.64
C GLN A 107 21.37 -8.55 7.98
N SER A 108 20.37 -7.83 8.48
CA SER A 108 20.42 -7.12 9.76
C SER A 108 20.10 -8.00 10.97
N GLY A 109 19.86 -9.30 10.78
CA GLY A 109 19.67 -10.23 11.90
C GLY A 109 18.30 -10.15 12.58
N LEU A 110 17.30 -9.54 11.95
CA LEU A 110 15.99 -9.34 12.59
C LEU A 110 15.27 -10.68 12.76
N SER A 111 14.63 -10.87 13.92
CA SER A 111 13.70 -11.99 14.11
C SER A 111 12.44 -11.80 13.26
N LYS A 112 11.76 -12.90 12.90
CA LYS A 112 10.48 -12.85 12.15
C LYS A 112 9.48 -11.86 12.80
N ARG A 113 9.36 -11.90 14.13
CA ARG A 113 8.49 -10.99 14.91
C ARG A 113 8.85 -9.52 14.78
N GLN A 114 10.15 -9.20 14.77
CA GLN A 114 10.62 -7.82 14.63
C GLN A 114 10.37 -7.29 13.21
N GLY A 115 10.75 -8.08 12.20
CA GLY A 115 10.56 -7.68 10.80
C GLY A 115 9.09 -7.55 10.43
N GLU A 116 8.21 -8.44 10.89
CA GLU A 116 6.76 -8.32 10.66
C GLU A 116 6.20 -7.00 11.23
N LYS A 117 6.59 -6.64 12.46
CA LYS A 117 6.18 -5.38 13.08
C LYS A 117 6.69 -4.16 12.30
N LEU A 118 7.93 -4.21 11.83
CA LEU A 118 8.52 -3.13 11.04
C LEU A 118 7.87 -3.01 9.66
N LEU A 119 7.62 -4.13 8.96
CA LEU A 119 6.88 -4.13 7.69
C LEU A 119 5.51 -3.49 7.87
N ASN A 120 4.73 -3.92 8.87
CA ASN A 120 3.41 -3.36 9.15
C ASN A 120 3.48 -1.85 9.45
N SER A 121 4.50 -1.40 10.19
CA SER A 121 4.70 0.02 10.47
C SER A 121 5.08 0.82 9.24
N LEU A 122 5.93 0.27 8.36
CA LEU A 122 6.33 0.92 7.10
C LEU A 122 5.14 1.04 6.15
N TYR A 123 4.30 0.01 6.04
CA TYR A 123 3.05 0.07 5.29
C TYR A 123 2.11 1.13 5.84
N GLY A 124 1.90 1.17 7.16
CA GLY A 124 1.06 2.19 7.79
C GLY A 124 1.57 3.60 7.52
N PHE A 125 2.88 3.83 7.69
CA PHE A 125 3.50 5.13 7.41
C PHE A 125 3.36 5.55 5.94
N SER A 126 3.57 4.62 5.00
CA SER A 126 3.40 4.89 3.56
C SER A 126 1.95 5.26 3.22
N GLN A 127 0.97 4.53 3.77
CA GLN A 127 -0.45 4.84 3.59
C GLN A 127 -0.83 6.20 4.18
N ASP A 128 -0.31 6.54 5.36
CA ASP A 128 -0.56 7.82 6.00
C ASP A 128 0.05 8.98 5.20
N LEU A 129 1.27 8.81 4.69
CA LEU A 129 1.92 9.78 3.82
C LEU A 129 1.13 9.99 2.51
N GLN A 130 0.65 8.91 1.90
CA GLN A 130 -0.18 8.98 0.69
C GLN A 130 -1.49 9.72 0.96
N LYS A 131 -2.19 9.42 2.07
CA LYS A 131 -3.41 10.12 2.48
C LYS A 131 -3.13 11.60 2.74
N GLN A 132 -2.03 11.92 3.41
CA GLN A 132 -1.64 13.30 3.67
C GLN A 132 -1.40 14.07 2.37
N GLN A 133 -0.73 13.45 1.40
CA GLN A 133 -0.49 14.05 0.09
C GLN A 133 -1.79 14.28 -0.67
N GLN A 134 -2.70 13.29 -0.70
CA GLN A 134 -4.03 13.45 -1.31
C GLN A 134 -4.84 14.56 -0.66
N ASN A 135 -4.84 14.64 0.67
CA ASN A 135 -5.51 15.71 1.39
C ASN A 135 -4.91 17.09 1.08
N ALA A 136 -3.58 17.18 0.96
CA ALA A 136 -2.91 18.42 0.59
C ALA A 136 -3.26 18.88 -0.85
N ILE A 137 -3.34 17.93 -1.78
CA ILE A 137 -3.78 18.16 -3.17
C ILE A 137 -5.23 18.68 -3.18
N GLU A 138 -6.16 17.99 -2.53
CA GLU A 138 -7.57 18.42 -2.46
C GLU A 138 -7.72 19.78 -1.77
N GLN A 139 -6.98 20.03 -0.70
CA GLN A 139 -6.99 21.32 -0.02
C GLN A 139 -6.47 22.44 -0.92
N THR A 140 -5.42 22.18 -1.69
CA THR A 140 -4.86 23.13 -2.67
C THR A 140 -5.89 23.43 -3.76
N ARG A 141 -6.49 22.39 -4.34
CA ARG A 141 -7.55 22.52 -5.35
C ARG A 141 -8.74 23.31 -4.82
N HIS A 142 -9.21 22.98 -3.61
CA HIS A 142 -10.30 23.69 -2.96
C HIS A 142 -9.98 25.18 -2.77
N SER A 143 -8.75 25.49 -2.34
CA SER A 143 -8.29 26.87 -2.14
C SER A 143 -8.22 27.65 -3.47
N HIS A 144 -7.70 27.03 -4.53
CA HIS A 144 -7.64 27.63 -5.87
C HIS A 144 -9.04 27.90 -6.44
N ILE A 145 -9.93 26.92 -6.37
CA ILE A 145 -11.32 27.08 -6.82
C ILE A 145 -12.05 28.15 -5.99
N GLY A 146 -11.81 28.19 -4.68
CA GLY A 146 -12.33 29.25 -3.81
C GLY A 146 -11.85 30.65 -4.23
N TRP A 147 -10.56 30.79 -4.53
CA TRP A 147 -10.01 32.04 -5.05
C TRP A 147 -10.63 32.44 -6.39
N LEU A 148 -10.81 31.49 -7.32
CA LEU A 148 -11.42 31.73 -8.63
C LEU A 148 -12.89 32.13 -8.50
N LYS A 149 -13.65 31.49 -7.60
CA LYS A 149 -15.04 31.88 -7.29
C LYS A 149 -15.11 33.29 -6.71
N ASN A 150 -14.20 33.66 -5.81
CA ASN A 150 -14.13 35.02 -5.27
C ASN A 150 -13.76 36.06 -6.35
N THR A 151 -12.88 35.69 -7.28
CA THR A 151 -12.39 36.59 -8.34
C THR A 151 -13.42 36.81 -9.43
N TYR A 152 -14.12 35.75 -9.85
CA TYR A 152 -15.11 35.82 -10.94
C TYR A 152 -16.54 36.06 -10.47
N GLY A 153 -16.82 35.86 -9.18
CA GLY A 153 -18.16 36.03 -8.60
C GLY A 153 -19.20 35.17 -9.30
N GLU A 154 -20.35 35.77 -9.60
CA GLU A 154 -21.45 35.13 -10.34
C GLU A 154 -21.04 34.66 -11.76
N GLY A 155 -19.97 35.23 -12.33
CA GLY A 155 -19.46 34.85 -13.64
C GLY A 155 -18.62 33.57 -13.64
N PHE A 156 -18.34 32.97 -12.49
CA PHE A 156 -17.43 31.82 -12.36
C PHE A 156 -17.72 30.69 -13.36
N ASP A 157 -18.96 30.19 -13.41
CA ASP A 157 -19.32 29.08 -14.30
C ASP A 157 -19.16 29.45 -15.79
N SER A 158 -19.45 30.72 -16.13
CA SER A 158 -19.26 31.24 -17.48
C SER A 158 -17.77 31.29 -17.84
N LYS A 159 -16.90 31.74 -16.93
CA LYS A 159 -15.45 31.76 -17.14
C LYS A 159 -14.89 30.35 -17.29
N MET A 160 -15.33 29.39 -16.46
CA MET A 160 -14.92 27.99 -16.60
C MET A 160 -15.34 27.40 -17.94
N THR A 161 -16.53 27.74 -18.44
CA THR A 161 -16.99 27.34 -19.78
C THR A 161 -16.11 27.94 -20.89
N VAL A 162 -15.71 29.21 -20.74
CA VAL A 162 -14.81 29.89 -21.70
C VAL A 162 -13.42 29.23 -21.71
N MET A 163 -12.89 28.88 -20.54
CA MET A 163 -11.64 28.12 -20.42
C MET A 163 -11.73 26.75 -21.12
N GLN A 164 -12.79 25.99 -20.86
CA GLN A 164 -13.01 24.68 -21.50
C GLN A 164 -13.15 24.79 -23.02
N ALA A 165 -13.80 25.83 -23.52
CA ALA A 165 -13.91 26.10 -24.95
C ALA A 165 -12.55 26.46 -25.57
N ALA A 166 -11.72 27.24 -24.88
CA ALA A 166 -10.36 27.54 -25.32
C ALA A 166 -9.49 26.27 -25.42
N LEU A 167 -9.56 25.40 -24.40
CA LEU A 167 -8.87 24.12 -24.38
C LEU A 167 -9.35 23.16 -25.46
N SER A 168 -10.66 23.08 -25.68
CA SER A 168 -11.23 22.20 -26.71
C SER A 168 -10.79 22.61 -28.12
N LYS A 169 -10.58 23.91 -28.35
CA LYS A 169 -10.25 24.45 -29.67
C LYS A 169 -8.74 24.47 -29.95
N PHE A 170 -7.92 24.72 -28.94
CA PHE A 170 -6.48 24.96 -29.10
C PHE A 170 -5.60 24.22 -28.12
N GLY A 171 -6.19 23.63 -27.08
CA GLY A 171 -5.45 22.85 -26.10
C GLY A 171 -4.99 21.52 -26.69
N THR A 172 -3.87 21.04 -26.18
CA THR A 172 -3.44 19.67 -26.37
C THR A 172 -3.84 18.84 -25.15
N LYS A 173 -3.69 17.52 -25.25
CA LYS A 173 -3.91 16.62 -24.12
C LYS A 173 -3.00 16.99 -22.93
N GLU A 174 -1.75 17.34 -23.21
CA GLU A 174 -0.75 17.74 -22.22
C GLU A 174 -1.15 19.03 -21.50
N LEU A 175 -1.75 19.99 -22.21
CA LEU A 175 -2.24 21.22 -21.58
C LEU A 175 -3.47 20.95 -20.69
N ALA A 176 -4.35 20.04 -21.09
CA ALA A 176 -5.48 19.63 -20.25
C ALA A 176 -5.00 18.93 -18.97
N GLU A 177 -4.04 18.02 -19.09
CA GLU A 177 -3.39 17.35 -17.96
C GLU A 177 -2.69 18.35 -17.04
N LEU A 178 -1.98 19.34 -17.59
CA LEU A 178 -1.32 20.39 -16.80
C LEU A 178 -2.29 21.17 -15.90
N ILE A 179 -3.54 21.37 -16.32
CA ILE A 179 -4.54 22.08 -15.50
C ILE A 179 -4.95 21.23 -14.30
N GLU A 180 -5.21 19.95 -14.53
CA GLU A 180 -5.54 18.99 -13.49
C GLU A 180 -4.37 18.83 -12.51
N ASP A 181 -3.16 18.63 -13.02
CA ASP A 181 -1.93 18.50 -12.22
C ASP A 181 -1.61 19.76 -11.43
N SER A 182 -1.92 20.94 -11.99
CA SER A 182 -1.79 22.23 -11.29
C SER A 182 -2.86 22.46 -10.24
N ASN A 183 -3.81 21.53 -10.08
CA ASN A 183 -4.97 21.65 -9.22
C ASN A 183 -5.77 22.92 -9.51
N TYR A 184 -6.01 23.19 -10.80
CA TYR A 184 -6.69 24.39 -11.28
C TYR A 184 -6.03 25.68 -10.79
N SER A 185 -4.70 25.77 -10.92
CA SER A 185 -3.93 26.95 -10.51
C SER A 185 -4.57 28.24 -11.05
N PRO A 186 -4.86 29.24 -10.20
CA PRO A 186 -5.63 30.39 -10.65
C PRO A 186 -4.99 31.18 -11.77
N ALA A 187 -3.65 31.25 -11.81
CA ALA A 187 -2.92 31.92 -12.87
C ALA A 187 -3.09 31.21 -14.23
N LEU A 188 -3.06 29.88 -14.24
CA LEU A 188 -3.25 29.08 -15.45
C LEU A 188 -4.70 29.16 -15.93
N VAL A 189 -5.66 29.05 -15.01
CA VAL A 189 -7.08 29.22 -15.32
C VAL A 189 -7.36 30.62 -15.86
N ASP A 190 -6.86 31.69 -15.22
CA ASP A 190 -7.04 33.08 -15.70
C ASP A 190 -6.43 33.30 -17.08
N LEU A 191 -5.23 32.76 -17.34
CA LEU A 191 -4.61 32.82 -18.66
C LEU A 191 -5.52 32.20 -19.74
N LEU A 192 -6.02 30.99 -19.50
CA LEU A 192 -6.85 30.26 -20.46
C LEU A 192 -8.23 30.90 -20.64
N VAL A 193 -8.80 31.45 -19.56
CA VAL A 193 -10.01 32.26 -19.62
C VAL A 193 -9.79 33.46 -20.53
N ARG A 194 -8.73 34.25 -20.32
CA ARG A 194 -8.43 35.44 -21.17
C ARG A 194 -8.24 35.06 -22.63
N VAL A 195 -7.53 33.97 -22.91
CA VAL A 195 -7.42 33.43 -24.27
C VAL A 195 -8.80 33.12 -24.84
N GLY A 196 -9.65 32.40 -24.11
CA GLY A 196 -11.03 32.12 -24.49
C GLY A 196 -11.89 33.39 -24.72
N GLU A 197 -11.70 34.42 -23.90
CA GLU A 197 -12.42 35.68 -24.04
C GLU A 197 -12.00 36.48 -25.26
N THR A 198 -10.70 36.53 -25.58
CA THR A 198 -10.22 37.16 -26.82
C THR A 198 -10.81 36.50 -28.06
N LEU A 199 -11.00 35.18 -28.03
CA LEU A 199 -11.66 34.44 -29.12
C LEU A 199 -13.14 34.78 -29.22
N LYS A 200 -13.83 34.90 -28.07
CA LYS A 200 -15.23 35.32 -28.03
C LYS A 200 -15.37 36.75 -28.55
N SER A 201 -14.47 37.66 -28.18
CA SER A 201 -14.50 39.04 -28.68
C SER A 201 -14.18 39.11 -30.17
N ASP A 202 -13.23 38.33 -30.69
CA ASP A 202 -12.96 38.29 -32.14
C ASP A 202 -14.15 37.72 -32.91
N SER A 203 -14.81 36.68 -32.40
CA SER A 203 -16.07 36.15 -32.94
C SER A 203 -17.21 37.18 -32.89
N LEU A 204 -17.29 38.00 -31.84
CA LEU A 204 -18.30 39.06 -31.69
C LEU A 204 -18.01 40.29 -32.56
N VAL A 205 -16.73 40.65 -32.77
CA VAL A 205 -16.30 41.78 -33.62
C VAL A 205 -16.36 41.44 -35.11
N THR A 206 -16.24 40.15 -35.48
CA THR A 206 -16.41 39.70 -36.88
C THR A 206 -17.80 39.15 -37.21
N GLY A 207 -18.77 39.20 -36.29
CA GLY A 207 -20.13 38.71 -36.53
C GLY A 207 -20.22 37.22 -36.87
N LYS A 208 -19.19 36.44 -36.51
CA LYS A 208 -19.17 34.99 -36.69
C LYS A 208 -19.36 34.34 -35.33
N GLU A 209 -20.58 33.85 -35.09
CA GLU A 209 -20.84 32.81 -34.09
C GLU A 209 -19.74 31.72 -34.14
N LEU A 210 -19.52 31.02 -33.01
CA LEU A 210 -18.72 29.78 -32.92
C LEU A 210 -18.84 28.99 -34.22
N PRO A 211 -17.76 28.40 -34.76
CA PRO A 211 -17.81 27.80 -36.08
C PRO A 211 -18.90 26.74 -36.10
N ALA A 212 -20.08 27.15 -36.57
CA ALA A 212 -21.04 26.24 -37.12
C ALA A 212 -20.24 25.52 -38.19
N ILE A 213 -20.25 24.20 -38.11
CA ILE A 213 -19.67 23.35 -39.14
C ILE A 213 -20.46 23.74 -40.39
N ASN A 214 -19.89 24.66 -41.17
CA ASN A 214 -20.55 25.33 -42.30
C ASN A 214 -19.86 24.96 -43.60
N SER A 215 -18.77 24.19 -43.54
CA SER A 215 -18.12 23.64 -44.71
C SER A 215 -18.33 22.14 -44.77
N ARG A 216 -18.44 21.66 -46.00
CA ARG A 216 -18.55 20.25 -46.32
C ARG A 216 -17.37 19.44 -45.77
N GLU A 217 -16.16 19.97 -45.88
CA GLU A 217 -14.93 19.30 -45.42
C GLU A 217 -14.91 19.14 -43.90
N ALA A 218 -15.36 20.15 -43.16
CA ALA A 218 -15.44 20.07 -41.70
C ALA A 218 -16.53 19.09 -41.24
N ALA A 219 -17.65 19.03 -41.96
CA ALA A 219 -18.71 18.07 -41.68
C ALA A 219 -18.28 16.63 -41.97
N LEU A 220 -17.56 16.38 -43.05
CA LEU A 220 -17.03 15.06 -43.39
C LEU A 220 -15.99 14.57 -42.38
N SER A 221 -15.06 15.44 -41.97
CA SER A 221 -14.06 15.08 -40.95
C SER A 221 -14.69 14.77 -39.59
N GLU A 222 -15.74 15.51 -39.23
CA GLU A 222 -16.47 15.27 -37.98
C GLU A 222 -17.30 13.98 -38.02
N ILE A 223 -17.93 13.67 -39.16
CA ILE A 223 -18.63 12.38 -39.37
C ILE A 223 -17.64 11.22 -39.19
N GLU A 224 -16.46 11.31 -39.81
CA GLU A 224 -15.43 10.25 -39.72
C GLU A 224 -14.94 10.02 -38.28
N LYS A 225 -14.77 11.09 -37.50
CA LYS A 225 -14.41 11.00 -36.07
C LYS A 225 -15.50 10.32 -35.25
N LEU A 226 -16.76 10.70 -35.47
CA LEU A 226 -17.91 10.16 -34.74
C LEU A 226 -18.22 8.71 -35.11
N ASP A 227 -18.01 8.34 -36.37
CA ASP A 227 -18.12 6.94 -36.83
C ASP A 227 -17.01 6.05 -36.25
N SER A 228 -15.87 6.63 -35.88
CA SER A 228 -14.74 5.94 -35.25
C SER A 228 -14.83 5.89 -33.72
N ASP A 229 -15.77 6.62 -33.10
CA ASP A 229 -15.98 6.66 -31.66
C ASP A 229 -16.93 5.52 -31.21
N PRO A 230 -16.44 4.49 -30.48
CA PRO A 230 -17.27 3.37 -30.06
C PRO A 230 -18.43 3.77 -29.14
N GLU A 231 -18.24 4.78 -28.29
CA GLU A 231 -19.27 5.23 -27.36
C GLU A 231 -20.38 5.99 -28.09
N PHE A 232 -20.00 6.83 -29.06
CA PHE A 232 -20.94 7.52 -29.92
C PHE A 232 -21.73 6.56 -30.82
N VAL A 233 -21.07 5.56 -31.40
CA VAL A 233 -21.73 4.54 -32.24
C VAL A 233 -22.75 3.73 -31.44
N VAL A 234 -22.45 3.39 -30.18
CA VAL A 234 -23.41 2.72 -29.28
C VAL A 234 -24.61 3.61 -29.01
N LYS A 235 -24.41 4.91 -28.71
CA LYS A 235 -25.48 5.90 -28.54
C LYS A 235 -26.34 6.02 -29.79
N LEU A 236 -25.71 6.08 -30.97
CA LEU A 236 -26.39 6.25 -32.25
C LEU A 236 -27.23 5.02 -32.66
N ARG A 237 -26.76 3.80 -32.38
CA ARG A 237 -27.43 2.57 -32.83
C ARG A 237 -28.47 2.02 -31.85
N THR A 238 -28.32 2.31 -30.56
CA THR A 238 -29.18 1.73 -29.52
C THR A 238 -30.37 2.65 -29.26
N LYS A 239 -31.56 2.29 -29.77
CA LYS A 239 -32.76 3.12 -29.68
C LYS A 239 -33.16 3.51 -28.26
N ASP A 240 -32.95 2.62 -27.29
CA ASP A 240 -33.31 2.82 -25.88
C ASP A 240 -32.19 3.51 -25.07
N HIS A 241 -31.10 3.91 -25.72
CA HIS A 241 -30.01 4.61 -25.05
C HIS A 241 -30.41 6.06 -24.72
N THR A 242 -30.10 6.53 -23.51
CA THR A 242 -30.48 7.87 -23.01
C THR A 242 -30.01 9.02 -23.91
N GLY A 243 -28.94 8.78 -24.67
CA GLY A 243 -28.34 9.74 -25.63
C GLY A 243 -28.71 9.52 -27.10
N HIS A 244 -29.59 8.58 -27.44
CA HIS A 244 -29.88 8.20 -28.84
C HIS A 244 -30.42 9.36 -29.67
N ASP A 245 -31.44 10.06 -29.17
CA ASP A 245 -32.07 11.17 -29.89
C ASP A 245 -31.10 12.32 -30.17
N GLN A 246 -30.15 12.56 -29.27
CA GLN A 246 -29.13 13.59 -29.44
C GLN A 246 -28.08 13.17 -30.47
N ALA A 247 -27.63 11.90 -30.44
CA ALA A 247 -26.70 11.35 -31.42
C ALA A 247 -27.29 11.36 -32.84
N VAL A 248 -28.56 10.98 -32.98
CA VAL A 248 -29.29 11.02 -34.26
C VAL A 248 -29.40 12.44 -34.80
N LYS A 249 -29.82 13.42 -33.97
CA LYS A 249 -29.91 14.84 -34.38
C LYS A 249 -28.55 15.40 -34.80
N ARG A 250 -27.49 15.07 -34.07
CA ARG A 250 -26.11 15.49 -34.40
C ARG A 250 -25.67 14.93 -35.75
N MET A 251 -25.94 13.65 -36.03
CA MET A 251 -25.67 13.07 -37.34
C MET A 251 -26.48 13.71 -38.45
N GLN A 252 -27.78 13.90 -38.26
CA GLN A 252 -28.62 14.53 -39.28
C GLN A 252 -28.13 15.94 -39.66
N GLN A 253 -27.70 16.73 -38.68
CA GLN A 253 -27.13 18.06 -38.94
C GLN A 253 -25.84 17.98 -39.76
N LEU A 254 -24.91 17.10 -39.38
CA LEU A 254 -23.64 16.93 -40.08
C LEU A 254 -23.82 16.38 -41.49
N TYR A 255 -24.70 15.39 -41.68
CA TYR A 255 -25.03 14.87 -43.00
C TYR A 255 -25.70 15.92 -43.88
N LYS A 256 -26.55 16.78 -43.31
CA LYS A 256 -27.10 17.94 -44.02
C LYS A 256 -25.98 18.86 -44.48
N ILE A 257 -25.04 19.23 -43.62
CA ILE A 257 -23.93 20.11 -44.03
C ILE A 257 -22.99 19.43 -45.06
N ALA A 258 -22.74 18.13 -44.93
CA ALA A 258 -21.82 17.39 -45.80
C ALA A 258 -22.39 17.08 -47.19
N TYR A 259 -23.72 16.94 -47.32
CA TYR A 259 -24.37 16.42 -48.52
C TYR A 259 -25.55 17.24 -49.05
N ASP A 260 -26.02 18.26 -48.33
CA ASP A 260 -27.03 19.19 -48.85
C ASP A 260 -26.34 20.10 -49.86
N LYS A 261 -26.61 19.84 -51.14
CA LYS A 261 -26.06 20.58 -52.27
C LYS A 261 -26.57 22.02 -52.19
N GLU A 262 -25.68 22.98 -51.97
CA GLU A 262 -25.91 24.31 -52.51
C GLU A 262 -26.11 24.18 -54.03
N ARG A 263 -27.22 24.75 -54.46
CA ARG A 263 -27.67 24.86 -55.85
C ARG A 263 -26.99 26.04 -56.51
#